data_AF-A0A832SN24-F1
#
_entry.id   AF-A0A832SN24-F1
#
_cell.length_a   1.000
_cell.length_b   1.000
_cell.length_c   1.000
_cell.angle_alpha   90.00
_cell.angle_beta   90.00
_cell.angle_gamma   90.00
#
_symmetry.space_group_name_H-M   'P 1'
#
loop_
_entity.id
_entity.type
_entity.pdbx_description
1 polymer ?
#
loop_
_entity_poly.entity_id
_entity_poly.type
_entity_poly.pdbx_seq_one_letter_code
_entity_poly.pdbx_strand_id
1 'polypeptide(L)'
;MKKLAIFTIIVLIFGTVSPSLVDGAYAQNDPSILLRIAVQADKQIVNQLDRVYADQIPNNLQILYDKGHGAVSSLDESLPNDIEKAKQDFLLAMNSFMQISRIISQSSEKVVVVVVSDKSNKDLNSEIDRLEKYVKTLETISKKYNTDVESDFIKIYDLIQELRKQVNDLNEVNLGIKKIKIILDSIKNDIRESALEQRSDFIKRFFDRLLDQVDKQLTKAQDDGIDQTQIDKGHELILEIRELVSKNQINDAKVIFAELQGLMENIGYSIRIT
;
A
#
# COMPACT_ATOMS: atom_id res chain seq x y z
N MET A 1 1.69 -7.06 -16.89
CA MET A 1 3.09 -7.06 -16.42
C MET A 1 3.55 -5.73 -15.84
N LYS A 2 3.53 -4.60 -16.58
CA LYS A 2 3.97 -3.27 -16.05
C LYS A 2 3.22 -2.80 -14.80
N LYS A 3 1.90 -3.03 -14.70
CA LYS A 3 1.07 -2.64 -13.53
C LYS A 3 1.36 -3.46 -12.27
N LEU A 4 1.79 -4.71 -12.42
CA LEU A 4 2.07 -5.63 -11.31
C LEU A 4 3.44 -5.30 -10.67
N ALA A 5 4.45 -5.03 -11.50
CA ALA A 5 5.77 -4.61 -11.04
C ALA A 5 5.73 -3.27 -10.25
N ILE A 6 4.87 -2.33 -10.66
CA ILE A 6 4.65 -1.07 -9.94
C ILE A 6 4.00 -1.32 -8.56
N PHE A 7 3.08 -2.27 -8.46
CA PHE A 7 2.41 -2.62 -7.20
C PHE A 7 3.36 -3.28 -6.19
N THR A 8 4.24 -4.19 -6.64
CA THR A 8 5.26 -4.82 -5.78
C THR A 8 6.26 -3.80 -5.23
N ILE A 9 6.66 -2.83 -6.07
CA ILE A 9 7.55 -1.72 -5.68
C ILE A 9 6.88 -0.80 -4.64
N ILE A 10 5.58 -0.52 -4.78
CA ILE A 10 4.83 0.30 -3.81
C ILE A 10 4.71 -0.42 -2.45
N VAL A 11 4.42 -1.72 -2.44
CA VAL A 11 4.32 -2.50 -1.18
C VAL A 11 5.66 -2.60 -0.46
N LEU A 12 6.77 -2.76 -1.19
CA LEU A 12 8.12 -2.79 -0.61
C LEU A 12 8.57 -1.42 -0.09
N ILE A 13 8.15 -0.30 -0.71
CA ILE A 13 8.60 1.06 -0.36
C ILE A 13 7.74 1.71 0.74
N PHE A 14 6.43 1.46 0.79
CA PHE A 14 5.50 2.21 1.66
C PHE A 14 5.22 1.56 3.03
N GLY A 15 5.86 0.44 3.35
CA GLY A 15 6.02 0.00 4.75
C GLY A 15 4.76 -0.49 5.48
N THR A 16 3.61 -0.66 4.80
CA THR A 16 2.49 -1.44 5.34
C THR A 16 1.70 -2.11 4.20
N VAL A 17 1.58 -3.42 4.26
CA VAL A 17 0.42 -4.13 3.69
C VAL A 17 -0.69 -3.96 4.71
N SER A 18 -1.62 -3.03 4.48
CA SER A 18 -2.82 -2.98 5.30
C SER A 18 -3.71 -4.18 4.95
N PRO A 19 -4.44 -4.76 5.93
CA PRO A 19 -5.45 -5.81 5.66
C PRO A 19 -6.43 -5.40 4.55
N SER A 20 -6.75 -4.10 4.48
CA SER A 20 -7.61 -3.49 3.45
C SER A 20 -7.07 -3.48 2.02
N LEU A 21 -5.78 -3.79 1.79
CA LEU A 21 -5.19 -4.01 0.46
C LEU A 21 -5.32 -5.48 0.03
N VAL A 22 -5.28 -6.41 0.99
CA VAL A 22 -5.47 -7.85 0.77
C VAL A 22 -6.93 -8.12 0.38
N ASP A 23 -7.88 -7.51 1.08
CA ASP A 23 -9.31 -7.61 0.75
C ASP A 23 -9.64 -7.03 -0.64
N GLY A 24 -8.95 -5.96 -1.06
CA GLY A 24 -9.13 -5.35 -2.38
C GLY A 24 -8.56 -6.18 -3.53
N ALA A 25 -7.51 -6.96 -3.27
CA ALA A 25 -6.93 -7.89 -4.24
C ALA A 25 -7.82 -9.14 -4.42
N TYR A 26 -8.47 -9.63 -3.36
CA TYR A 26 -9.46 -10.71 -3.45
C TYR A 26 -10.80 -10.29 -4.08
N ALA A 27 -11.17 -9.00 -4.01
CA ALA A 27 -12.36 -8.48 -4.68
C ALA A 27 -12.25 -8.49 -6.22
N GLN A 28 -11.03 -8.66 -6.76
CA GLN A 28 -10.85 -9.15 -8.12
C GLN A 28 -10.97 -10.67 -8.07
N ASN A 29 -11.93 -11.25 -8.80
CA ASN A 29 -12.35 -12.67 -8.79
C ASN A 29 -11.27 -13.73 -9.14
N ASP A 30 -9.99 -13.49 -8.86
CA ASP A 30 -8.87 -14.40 -9.06
C ASP A 30 -8.02 -14.53 -7.78
N PRO A 31 -8.30 -15.56 -6.94
CA PRO A 31 -7.54 -15.85 -5.73
C PRO A 31 -6.02 -16.00 -5.94
N SER A 32 -5.57 -16.29 -7.18
CA SER A 32 -4.15 -16.45 -7.52
C SER A 32 -3.37 -15.14 -7.58
N ILE A 33 -4.04 -13.98 -7.49
CA ILE A 33 -3.38 -12.67 -7.56
C ILE A 33 -2.43 -12.43 -6.37
N LEU A 34 -2.79 -12.90 -5.18
CA LEU A 34 -1.94 -12.81 -4.00
C LEU A 34 -0.69 -13.64 -4.15
N LEU A 35 -0.82 -14.88 -4.63
CA LEU A 35 0.32 -15.73 -4.93
C LEU A 35 1.25 -15.08 -5.94
N ARG A 36 0.71 -14.48 -7.01
CA ARG A 36 1.53 -13.76 -8.01
C ARG A 36 2.29 -12.57 -7.41
N ILE A 37 1.66 -11.80 -6.52
CA ILE A 37 2.33 -10.70 -5.81
C ILE A 37 3.42 -11.25 -4.90
N ALA A 38 3.11 -12.31 -4.14
CA ALA A 38 4.02 -12.89 -3.16
C ALA A 38 5.26 -13.51 -3.82
N VAL A 39 5.07 -14.28 -4.90
CA VAL A 39 6.16 -14.87 -5.71
C VAL A 39 7.03 -13.77 -6.33
N GLN A 40 6.45 -12.64 -6.74
CA GLN A 40 7.24 -11.52 -7.25
C GLN A 40 8.04 -10.81 -6.17
N ALA A 41 7.45 -10.62 -4.99
CA ALA A 41 8.15 -10.03 -3.86
C ALA A 41 9.29 -10.93 -3.38
N ASP A 42 9.08 -12.24 -3.29
CA ASP A 42 10.09 -13.24 -2.94
C ASP A 42 11.32 -13.13 -3.86
N LYS A 43 11.09 -13.15 -5.18
CA LYS A 43 12.15 -12.93 -6.18
C LYS A 43 12.88 -11.59 -6.02
N GLN A 44 12.18 -10.52 -5.65
CA GLN A 44 12.82 -9.23 -5.41
C GLN A 44 13.69 -9.24 -4.16
N ILE A 45 13.26 -9.94 -3.10
CA ILE A 45 14.05 -10.08 -1.87
C ILE A 45 15.31 -10.90 -2.11
N VAL A 46 15.24 -12.01 -2.85
CA VAL A 46 16.43 -12.77 -3.26
C VAL A 46 17.43 -11.86 -3.97
N ASN A 47 16.96 -11.10 -4.98
CA ASN A 47 17.83 -10.17 -5.69
C ASN A 47 18.43 -9.07 -4.79
N GLN A 48 17.71 -8.63 -3.75
CA GLN A 48 18.24 -7.64 -2.79
C GLN A 48 19.29 -8.26 -1.86
N LEU A 49 19.04 -9.47 -1.37
CA LEU A 49 19.96 -10.20 -0.51
C LEU A 49 21.25 -10.55 -1.27
N ASP A 50 21.14 -11.12 -2.47
CA ASP A 50 22.29 -11.46 -3.32
C ASP A 50 23.13 -10.23 -3.65
N ARG A 51 22.47 -9.09 -3.93
CA ARG A 51 23.16 -7.84 -4.25
C ARG A 51 23.97 -7.28 -3.07
N VAL A 52 23.49 -7.47 -1.84
CA VAL A 52 24.08 -6.83 -0.64
C VAL A 52 25.05 -7.76 0.07
N TYR A 53 24.77 -9.06 0.09
CA TYR A 53 25.51 -10.05 0.88
C TYR A 53 26.10 -11.19 0.05
N ALA A 54 25.76 -11.30 -1.24
CA ALA A 54 26.10 -12.44 -2.09
C ALA A 54 25.82 -13.76 -1.35
N ASP A 55 26.85 -14.57 -1.10
CA ASP A 55 26.72 -15.89 -0.47
C ASP A 55 26.73 -15.84 1.07
N GLN A 56 26.86 -14.66 1.69
CA GLN A 56 27.05 -14.48 3.13
C GLN A 56 25.88 -13.74 3.79
N ILE A 57 24.67 -14.25 3.60
CA ILE A 57 23.45 -13.67 4.20
C ILE A 57 23.50 -13.82 5.73
N PRO A 58 23.37 -12.72 6.49
CA PRO A 58 23.28 -12.76 7.95
C PRO A 58 22.15 -13.67 8.45
N ASN A 59 22.41 -14.46 9.50
CA ASN A 59 21.47 -15.48 9.99
C ASN A 59 20.07 -14.92 10.34
N ASN A 60 19.98 -13.70 10.86
CA ASN A 60 18.71 -13.04 11.14
C ASN A 60 17.91 -12.71 9.86
N LEU A 61 18.59 -12.38 8.76
CA LEU A 61 17.96 -12.19 7.45
C LEU A 61 17.57 -13.50 6.80
N GLN A 62 18.39 -14.56 6.97
CA GLN A 62 18.06 -15.90 6.50
C GLN A 62 16.78 -16.42 7.17
N ILE A 63 16.66 -16.29 8.49
CA ILE A 63 15.46 -16.70 9.24
C ILE A 63 14.21 -15.96 8.75
N LEU A 64 14.31 -14.65 8.50
CA LEU A 64 13.20 -13.87 7.94
C LEU A 64 12.87 -14.29 6.51
N TYR A 65 13.88 -14.61 5.70
CA TYR A 65 13.70 -15.05 4.33
C TYR A 65 12.99 -16.41 4.28
N ASP A 66 13.48 -17.40 5.03
CA ASP A 66 12.90 -18.73 5.12
C ASP A 66 11.44 -18.68 5.60
N LYS A 67 11.16 -17.79 6.58
CA LYS A 67 9.79 -17.55 7.05
C LYS A 67 8.90 -16.95 5.97
N GLY A 68 9.39 -15.97 5.22
CA GLY A 68 8.64 -15.33 4.14
C GLY A 68 8.41 -16.27 2.96
N HIS A 69 9.46 -16.94 2.48
CA HIS A 69 9.45 -17.90 1.39
C HIS A 69 8.59 -19.13 1.72
N GLY A 70 8.69 -19.65 2.95
CA GLY A 70 7.83 -20.71 3.44
C GLY A 70 6.34 -20.32 3.45
N ALA A 71 6.03 -19.07 3.84
CA ALA A 71 4.67 -18.55 3.77
C ALA A 71 4.17 -18.38 2.31
N VAL A 72 5.04 -18.06 1.34
CA VAL A 72 4.67 -18.08 -0.09
C VAL A 72 4.33 -19.50 -0.55
N SER A 73 5.09 -20.50 -0.09
CA SER A 73 4.83 -21.91 -0.42
C SER A 73 3.51 -22.39 0.20
N SER A 74 3.26 -22.08 1.47
CA SER A 74 1.99 -22.40 2.14
C SER A 74 0.79 -21.66 1.52
N LEU A 75 1.00 -20.43 1.04
CA LEU A 75 0.00 -19.68 0.28
C LEU A 75 -0.40 -20.39 -1.02
N ASP A 76 0.57 -20.94 -1.77
CA ASP A 76 0.31 -21.72 -3.00
C ASP A 76 -0.52 -22.98 -2.68
N GLU A 77 -0.11 -23.72 -1.64
CA GLU A 77 -0.81 -24.94 -1.20
C GLU A 77 -2.23 -24.69 -0.67
N SER A 78 -2.46 -23.53 -0.06
CA SER A 78 -3.76 -23.18 0.52
C SER A 78 -4.76 -22.68 -0.52
N LEU A 79 -4.30 -22.28 -1.71
CA LEU A 79 -5.18 -21.83 -2.79
C LEU A 79 -5.65 -23.00 -3.67
N PRO A 80 -6.93 -23.01 -4.12
CA PRO A 80 -8.00 -22.06 -3.80
C PRO A 80 -8.81 -22.45 -2.55
N ASN A 81 -8.47 -23.54 -1.88
CA ASN A 81 -9.37 -24.26 -0.97
C ASN A 81 -9.49 -23.66 0.43
N ASP A 82 -8.47 -22.94 0.91
CA ASP A 82 -8.41 -22.33 2.24
C ASP A 82 -8.02 -20.85 2.13
N ILE A 83 -9.05 -20.03 1.90
CA ILE A 83 -8.91 -18.59 1.61
C ILE A 83 -8.40 -17.82 2.83
N GLU A 84 -8.85 -18.18 4.03
CA GLU A 84 -8.43 -17.49 5.25
C GLU A 84 -6.97 -17.80 5.59
N LYS A 85 -6.54 -19.06 5.44
CA LYS A 85 -5.13 -19.41 5.56
C LYS A 85 -4.28 -18.73 4.48
N ALA A 86 -4.75 -18.68 3.24
CA ALA A 86 -4.07 -17.98 2.15
C ALA A 86 -3.87 -16.47 2.47
N LYS A 87 -4.86 -15.78 3.04
CA LYS A 87 -4.69 -14.39 3.50
C LYS A 87 -3.62 -14.26 4.57
N GLN A 88 -3.63 -15.14 5.56
CA GLN A 88 -2.66 -15.13 6.66
C GLN A 88 -1.24 -15.38 6.15
N ASP A 89 -1.06 -16.38 5.29
CA ASP A 89 0.21 -16.73 4.68
C ASP A 89 0.74 -15.60 3.78
N PHE A 90 -0.13 -14.94 3.00
CA PHE A 90 0.25 -13.77 2.23
C PHE A 90 0.76 -12.62 3.12
N LEU A 91 0.03 -12.29 4.20
CA LEU A 91 0.43 -11.25 5.13
C LEU A 91 1.75 -11.58 5.84
N LEU A 92 1.94 -12.84 6.22
CA LEU A 92 3.16 -13.34 6.84
C LEU A 92 4.37 -13.22 5.90
N ALA A 93 4.20 -13.59 4.64
CA ALA A 93 5.21 -13.43 3.60
C ALA A 93 5.60 -11.95 3.43
N MET A 94 4.60 -11.09 3.23
CA MET A 94 4.85 -9.67 2.94
C MET A 94 5.45 -8.94 4.14
N ASN A 95 5.07 -9.27 5.36
CA ASN A 95 5.66 -8.69 6.57
C ASN A 95 7.14 -9.07 6.70
N SER A 96 7.47 -10.35 6.47
CA SER A 96 8.85 -10.85 6.54
C SER A 96 9.75 -10.18 5.49
N PHE A 97 9.28 -10.10 4.24
CA PHE A 97 9.98 -9.41 3.15
C PHE A 97 10.17 -7.91 3.42
N MET A 98 9.19 -7.26 4.02
CA MET A 98 9.30 -5.86 4.43
C MET A 98 10.35 -5.65 5.53
N GLN A 99 10.42 -6.55 6.51
CA GLN A 99 11.45 -6.50 7.56
C GLN A 99 12.85 -6.66 6.98
N ILE A 100 13.04 -7.60 6.05
CA ILE A 100 14.31 -7.79 5.32
C ILE A 100 14.69 -6.49 4.59
N SER A 101 13.75 -5.91 3.84
CA SER A 101 13.98 -4.66 3.09
C SER A 101 14.39 -3.52 4.01
N ARG A 102 13.77 -3.40 5.19
CA ARG A 102 14.12 -2.39 6.21
C ARG A 102 15.51 -2.62 6.79
N ILE A 103 15.85 -3.86 7.17
CA ILE A 103 17.16 -4.20 7.72
C ILE A 103 18.26 -3.94 6.70
N ILE A 104 18.05 -4.29 5.43
CA ILE A 104 18.98 -3.97 4.34
C ILE A 104 19.14 -2.45 4.20
N SER A 105 18.02 -1.72 4.19
CA SER A 105 18.03 -0.26 4.09
C SER A 105 18.77 0.40 5.26
N GLN A 106 18.60 -0.11 6.49
CA GLN A 106 19.20 0.44 7.70
C GLN A 106 20.66 0.00 7.92
N SER A 107 21.03 -1.23 7.55
CA SER A 107 22.40 -1.74 7.69
C SER A 107 23.39 -1.09 6.72
N SER A 108 22.90 -0.49 5.63
CA SER A 108 23.71 0.40 4.77
C SER A 108 24.21 1.67 5.47
N GLU A 109 23.75 1.97 6.70
CA GLU A 109 24.19 3.15 7.47
C GLU A 109 25.36 2.90 8.43
N LYS A 110 25.90 1.66 8.56
CA LYS A 110 27.01 1.36 9.49
C LYS A 110 28.25 0.72 8.84
N VAL A 111 29.26 1.58 8.66
CA VAL A 111 30.73 1.35 8.61
C VAL A 111 31.30 0.53 7.45
N VAL A 112 31.97 1.22 6.52
CA VAL A 112 33.25 0.77 5.94
C VAL A 112 34.18 1.99 5.80
N VAL A 113 35.23 2.04 6.61
CA VAL A 113 36.42 2.86 6.37
C VAL A 113 37.29 2.11 5.36
N VAL A 114 37.30 2.50 4.09
CA VAL A 114 38.29 2.00 3.12
C VAL A 114 38.81 3.14 2.26
N VAL A 115 40.13 3.09 2.12
CA VAL A 115 41.05 4.01 1.45
C VAL A 115 40.61 4.37 0.04
N VAL A 116 40.71 5.66 -0.26
CA VAL A 116 40.44 6.32 -1.54
C VAL A 116 41.25 5.68 -2.66
N SER A 117 40.55 5.18 -3.68
CA SER A 117 41.10 5.05 -5.04
C SER A 117 40.05 5.57 -6.03
N ASP A 118 40.51 6.19 -7.11
CA ASP A 118 39.77 7.02 -8.09
C ASP A 118 38.57 6.37 -8.83
N LYS A 119 38.04 5.25 -8.33
CA LYS A 119 36.80 4.60 -8.79
C LYS A 119 35.52 5.22 -8.19
N SER A 120 35.62 6.04 -7.13
CA SER A 120 34.47 6.52 -6.33
C SER A 120 33.58 7.56 -7.02
N ASN A 121 34.13 8.50 -7.80
CA ASN A 121 33.34 9.63 -8.33
C ASN A 121 32.33 9.22 -9.41
N LYS A 122 32.58 8.10 -10.11
CA LYS A 122 31.64 7.53 -11.08
C LYS A 122 30.44 6.89 -10.40
N ASP A 123 30.62 6.40 -9.17
CA ASP A 123 29.56 5.77 -8.37
C ASP A 123 28.63 6.82 -7.74
N LEU A 124 29.20 7.91 -7.19
CA LEU A 124 28.44 8.97 -6.52
C LEU A 124 27.49 9.74 -7.46
N ASN A 125 27.93 10.09 -8.66
CA ASN A 125 27.04 10.71 -9.66
C ASN A 125 25.86 9.78 -9.99
N SER A 126 26.12 8.48 -10.10
CA SER A 126 25.07 7.51 -10.40
C SER A 126 24.07 7.35 -9.23
N GLU A 127 24.52 7.53 -7.99
CA GLU A 127 23.67 7.54 -6.81
C GLU A 127 22.80 8.80 -6.74
N ILE A 128 23.38 9.97 -7.00
CA ILE A 128 22.65 11.24 -7.11
C ILE A 128 21.59 11.18 -8.23
N ASP A 129 21.92 10.59 -9.39
CA ASP A 129 20.95 10.43 -10.49
C ASP A 129 19.80 9.49 -10.15
N ARG A 130 20.08 8.39 -9.42
CA ARG A 130 19.04 7.48 -8.92
C ARG A 130 18.13 8.19 -7.91
N LEU A 131 18.72 8.99 -7.03
CA LEU A 131 17.99 9.80 -6.06
C LEU A 131 17.09 10.82 -6.76
N GLU A 132 17.58 11.57 -7.74
CA GLU A 132 16.78 12.54 -8.49
C GLU A 132 15.60 11.87 -9.23
N LYS A 133 15.81 10.70 -9.82
CA LYS A 133 14.72 9.91 -10.44
C LYS A 133 13.66 9.50 -9.41
N TYR A 134 14.09 9.14 -8.21
CA TYR A 134 13.19 8.79 -7.13
C TYR A 134 12.35 9.99 -6.66
N VAL A 135 12.99 11.15 -6.50
CA VAL A 135 12.34 12.42 -6.15
C VAL A 135 11.26 12.78 -7.17
N LYS A 136 11.55 12.72 -8.48
CA LYS A 136 10.58 12.97 -9.56
C LYS A 136 9.37 12.02 -9.52
N THR A 137 9.61 10.77 -9.12
CA THR A 137 8.54 9.78 -8.97
C THR A 137 7.61 10.18 -7.82
N LEU A 138 8.15 10.54 -6.66
CA LEU A 138 7.35 11.01 -5.52
C LEU A 138 6.63 12.32 -5.82
N GLU A 139 7.23 13.23 -6.57
CA GLU A 139 6.59 14.48 -7.01
C GLU A 139 5.38 14.24 -7.93
N THR A 140 5.49 13.25 -8.80
CA THR A 140 4.36 12.84 -9.65
C THR A 140 3.23 12.24 -8.80
N ILE A 141 3.59 11.47 -7.77
CA ILE A 141 2.63 10.83 -6.86
C ILE A 141 1.96 11.88 -5.96
N SER A 142 2.70 12.85 -5.41
CA SER A 142 2.13 13.91 -4.55
C SER A 142 1.08 14.73 -5.31
N LYS A 143 1.34 15.08 -6.57
CA LYS A 143 0.37 15.76 -7.45
C LYS A 143 -0.91 14.96 -7.63
N LYS A 144 -0.82 13.64 -7.75
CA LYS A 144 -1.99 12.75 -7.88
C LYS A 144 -2.88 12.79 -6.62
N TYR A 145 -2.26 12.88 -5.45
CA TYR A 145 -2.97 12.91 -4.16
C TYR A 145 -3.19 14.32 -3.60
N ASN A 146 -2.83 15.36 -4.39
CA ASN A 146 -2.95 16.77 -4.02
C ASN A 146 -2.30 17.11 -2.67
N THR A 147 -1.13 16.51 -2.40
CA THR A 147 -0.37 16.68 -1.16
C THR A 147 0.45 17.98 -1.20
N ASP A 148 0.40 18.76 -0.12
CA ASP A 148 1.11 20.06 0.01
C ASP A 148 2.58 19.88 0.40
N VAL A 149 3.42 19.50 -0.57
CA VAL A 149 4.86 19.19 -0.36
C VAL A 149 5.76 19.87 -1.41
N GLU A 150 5.24 20.85 -2.16
CA GLU A 150 5.99 21.51 -3.24
C GLU A 150 7.28 22.17 -2.72
N SER A 151 7.20 22.84 -1.57
CA SER A 151 8.36 23.50 -0.96
C SER A 151 9.48 22.54 -0.57
N ASP A 152 9.14 21.30 -0.22
CA ASP A 152 10.12 20.27 0.15
C ASP A 152 10.81 19.67 -1.07
N PHE A 153 10.10 19.54 -2.20
CA PHE A 153 10.72 19.19 -3.47
C PHE A 153 11.72 20.26 -3.92
N ILE A 154 11.41 21.54 -3.77
CA ILE A 154 12.35 22.64 -4.06
C ILE A 154 13.63 22.47 -3.23
N LYS A 155 13.51 22.28 -1.90
CA LYS A 155 14.67 22.04 -1.02
C LYS A 155 15.50 20.83 -1.44
N ILE A 156 14.85 19.74 -1.84
CA ILE A 156 15.54 18.53 -2.30
C ILE A 156 16.30 18.80 -3.60
N TYR A 157 15.70 19.50 -4.57
CA TYR A 157 16.38 19.82 -5.82
C TYR A 157 17.57 20.75 -5.60
N ASP A 158 17.47 21.73 -4.69
CA ASP A 158 18.59 22.58 -4.30
C ASP A 158 19.73 21.75 -3.69
N LEU A 159 19.43 20.84 -2.75
CA LEU A 159 20.41 19.92 -2.18
C LEU A 159 21.06 19.04 -3.24
N ILE A 160 20.30 18.50 -4.21
CA ILE A 160 20.85 17.70 -5.31
C ILE A 160 21.86 18.52 -6.15
N GLN A 161 21.57 19.80 -6.41
CA GLN A 161 22.49 20.68 -7.13
C GLN A 161 23.76 20.96 -6.34
N GLU A 162 23.67 21.12 -5.02
CA GLU A 162 24.84 21.26 -4.14
C GLU A 162 25.71 20.00 -4.16
N LEU A 163 25.10 18.82 -4.04
CA LEU A 163 25.82 17.55 -4.05
C LEU A 163 26.58 17.32 -5.36
N ARG A 164 26.00 17.72 -6.50
CA ARG A 164 26.67 17.65 -7.81
C ARG A 164 27.92 18.51 -7.89
N LYS A 165 27.93 19.68 -7.22
CA LYS A 165 29.11 20.56 -7.15
C LYS A 165 30.19 20.01 -6.22
N GLN A 166 29.78 19.27 -5.20
CA GLN A 166 30.64 18.69 -4.17
C GLN A 166 30.98 17.22 -4.42
N VAL A 167 30.77 16.70 -5.63
CA VAL A 167 30.85 15.25 -5.95
C VAL A 167 32.21 14.60 -5.67
N ASN A 168 33.26 15.40 -5.47
CA ASN A 168 34.59 14.92 -5.10
C ASN A 168 34.76 14.71 -3.58
N ASP A 169 33.81 15.15 -2.76
CA ASP A 169 33.80 14.96 -1.30
C ASP A 169 32.74 13.92 -0.91
N LEU A 170 33.22 12.69 -0.69
CA LEU A 170 32.37 11.56 -0.31
C LEU A 170 31.58 11.82 0.98
N ASN A 171 32.15 12.54 1.95
CA ASN A 171 31.49 12.75 3.24
C ASN A 171 30.35 13.74 3.12
N GLU A 172 30.58 14.85 2.41
CA GLU A 172 29.54 15.86 2.13
C GLU A 172 28.41 15.27 1.27
N VAL A 173 28.75 14.47 0.26
CA VAL A 173 27.75 13.76 -0.57
C VAL A 173 26.89 12.83 0.28
N ASN A 174 27.50 12.02 1.14
CA ASN A 174 26.78 11.10 2.01
C ASN A 174 25.87 11.83 3.01
N LEU A 175 26.32 12.95 3.59
CA LEU A 175 25.52 13.76 4.50
C LEU A 175 24.34 14.42 3.79
N GLY A 176 24.53 14.97 2.59
CA GLY A 176 23.46 15.55 1.80
C GLY A 176 22.42 14.51 1.37
N ILE A 177 22.85 13.31 0.96
CA ILE A 177 21.92 12.20 0.66
C ILE A 177 21.08 11.84 1.89
N LYS A 178 21.67 11.78 3.09
CA LYS A 178 20.92 11.53 4.34
C LYS A 178 19.86 12.61 4.61
N LYS A 179 20.20 13.88 4.42
CA LYS A 179 19.25 15.00 4.56
C LYS A 179 18.08 14.85 3.57
N ILE A 180 18.37 14.55 2.30
CA ILE A 180 17.35 14.31 1.29
C ILE A 180 16.45 13.14 1.69
N LYS A 181 17.01 12.03 2.19
CA LYS A 181 16.22 10.86 2.64
C LYS A 181 15.24 11.21 3.76
N ILE A 182 15.66 12.03 4.74
CA ILE A 182 14.76 12.47 5.83
C ILE A 182 13.57 13.25 5.27
N ILE A 183 13.81 14.20 4.35
CA ILE A 183 12.73 14.98 3.72
C ILE A 183 11.82 14.05 2.91
N LEU A 184 12.39 13.10 2.15
CA LEU A 184 11.61 12.13 1.38
C LEU A 184 10.73 11.24 2.26
N ASP A 185 11.20 10.86 3.45
CA ASP A 185 10.39 10.08 4.39
C ASP A 185 9.22 10.88 4.96
N SER A 186 9.39 12.19 5.19
CA SER A 186 8.28 13.09 5.52
C SER A 186 7.26 13.12 4.37
N ILE A 187 7.71 13.43 3.16
CA ILE A 187 6.86 13.50 1.95
C ILE A 187 6.07 12.20 1.76
N LYS A 188 6.68 11.03 1.97
CA LYS A 188 5.99 9.74 1.87
C LYS A 188 4.84 9.62 2.87
N ASN A 189 5.04 10.09 4.10
CA ASN A 189 4.02 10.04 5.14
C ASN A 189 2.86 10.98 4.77
N ASP A 190 3.15 12.18 4.29
CA ASP A 190 2.14 13.15 3.88
C ASP A 190 1.32 12.61 2.70
N ILE A 191 1.98 12.04 1.68
CA ILE A 191 1.31 11.37 0.55
C ILE A 191 0.42 10.23 1.05
N ARG A 192 0.90 9.44 2.00
CA ARG A 192 0.16 8.30 2.56
C ARG A 192 -1.09 8.77 3.30
N GLU A 193 -0.98 9.84 4.09
CA GLU A 193 -2.09 10.44 4.80
C GLU A 193 -3.13 10.99 3.82
N SER A 194 -2.72 11.82 2.85
CA SER A 194 -3.61 12.33 1.80
C SER A 194 -4.31 11.20 1.02
N ALA A 195 -3.59 10.10 0.72
CA ALA A 195 -4.17 8.95 0.03
C ALA A 195 -5.22 8.21 0.87
N LEU A 196 -5.03 8.14 2.20
CA LEU A 196 -6.01 7.54 3.12
C LEU A 196 -7.26 8.42 3.24
N GLU A 197 -7.08 9.73 3.37
CA GLU A 197 -8.18 10.70 3.40
C GLU A 197 -8.99 10.66 2.12
N GLN A 198 -8.34 10.75 0.96
CA GLN A 198 -9.02 10.71 -0.34
C GLN A 198 -9.79 9.40 -0.55
N ARG A 199 -9.25 8.27 -0.07
CA ARG A 199 -9.95 6.96 -0.09
C ARG A 199 -11.16 6.96 0.83
N SER A 200 -11.03 7.48 2.05
CA SER A 200 -12.16 7.64 2.99
C SER A 200 -13.26 8.49 2.37
N ASP A 201 -12.93 9.64 1.79
CA ASP A 201 -13.90 10.53 1.15
C ASP A 201 -14.57 9.90 -0.06
N PHE A 202 -13.81 9.13 -0.84
CA PHE A 202 -14.39 8.34 -1.93
C PHE A 202 -15.42 7.34 -1.41
N ILE A 203 -15.09 6.58 -0.36
CA ILE A 203 -15.98 5.58 0.24
C ILE A 203 -17.25 6.25 0.79
N LYS A 204 -17.11 7.37 1.51
CA LYS A 204 -18.24 8.16 2.02
C LYS A 204 -19.19 8.55 0.89
N ARG A 205 -18.67 9.23 -0.15
CA ARG A 205 -19.45 9.64 -1.32
C ARG A 205 -20.09 8.49 -2.09
N PHE A 206 -19.45 7.32 -2.09
CA PHE A 206 -19.99 6.12 -2.73
C PHE A 206 -21.17 5.57 -1.94
N PHE A 207 -21.03 5.40 -0.61
CA PHE A 207 -22.12 4.97 0.25
C PHE A 207 -23.27 5.97 0.24
N ASP A 208 -23.01 7.28 0.31
CA ASP A 208 -24.08 8.29 0.24
C ASP A 208 -24.95 8.11 -1.01
N ARG A 209 -24.31 7.98 -2.19
CA ARG A 209 -25.02 7.78 -3.46
C ARG A 209 -25.77 6.45 -3.52
N LEU A 210 -25.16 5.38 -3.03
CA LEU A 210 -25.82 4.07 -3.00
C LEU A 210 -27.02 4.09 -2.08
N LEU A 211 -26.86 4.59 -0.85
CA LEU A 211 -27.92 4.62 0.14
C LEU A 211 -29.05 5.55 -0.30
N ASP A 212 -28.77 6.66 -0.98
CA ASP A 212 -29.79 7.51 -1.60
C ASP A 212 -30.59 6.79 -2.71
N GLN A 213 -29.97 5.83 -3.41
CA GLN A 213 -30.69 4.98 -4.37
C GLN A 213 -31.56 3.95 -3.66
N VAL A 214 -31.05 3.33 -2.60
CA VAL A 214 -31.80 2.37 -1.79
C VAL A 214 -33.00 3.04 -1.11
N ASP A 215 -32.80 4.24 -0.57
CA ASP A 215 -33.86 5.05 0.05
C ASP A 215 -35.02 5.30 -0.92
N LYS A 216 -34.71 5.64 -2.18
CA LYS A 216 -35.72 5.78 -3.25
C LYS A 216 -36.42 4.46 -3.59
N GLN A 217 -35.70 3.34 -3.53
CA GLN A 217 -36.31 2.02 -3.74
C GLN A 217 -37.24 1.66 -2.58
N LEU A 218 -36.89 2.00 -1.34
CA LEU A 218 -37.75 1.82 -0.17
C LEU A 218 -39.02 2.67 -0.26
N THR A 219 -38.93 3.94 -0.68
CA THR A 219 -40.12 4.77 -0.95
C THR A 219 -41.03 4.12 -1.98
N LYS A 220 -40.45 3.59 -3.07
CA LYS A 220 -41.24 2.88 -4.09
C LYS A 220 -41.87 1.59 -3.56
N ALA A 221 -41.14 0.83 -2.76
CA ALA A 221 -41.64 -0.38 -2.12
C ALA A 221 -42.83 -0.07 -1.18
N GLN A 222 -42.76 1.05 -0.46
CA GLN A 222 -43.85 1.54 0.36
C GLN A 222 -45.10 1.88 -0.50
N ASP A 223 -44.91 2.60 -1.61
CA ASP A 223 -46.00 2.92 -2.56
C ASP A 223 -46.62 1.66 -3.17
N ASP A 224 -45.80 0.63 -3.41
CA ASP A 224 -46.21 -0.68 -3.94
C ASP A 224 -46.87 -1.58 -2.86
N GLY A 225 -47.03 -1.07 -1.63
CA GLY A 225 -47.80 -1.72 -0.55
C GLY A 225 -47.02 -2.77 0.24
N ILE A 226 -45.68 -2.74 0.20
CA ILE A 226 -44.85 -3.58 1.05
C ILE A 226 -45.06 -3.21 2.52
N ASP A 227 -44.96 -4.22 3.40
CA ASP A 227 -45.17 -4.07 4.84
C ASP A 227 -44.30 -2.97 5.46
N GLN A 228 -44.93 -2.04 6.17
CA GLN A 228 -44.27 -0.86 6.74
C GLN A 228 -43.13 -1.23 7.70
N THR A 229 -43.21 -2.38 8.40
CA THR A 229 -42.12 -2.79 9.32
C THR A 229 -40.84 -3.14 8.57
N GLN A 230 -40.94 -3.66 7.34
CA GLN A 230 -39.78 -3.91 6.48
C GLN A 230 -39.19 -2.59 5.96
N ILE A 231 -40.05 -1.63 5.61
CA ILE A 231 -39.64 -0.30 5.15
C ILE A 231 -38.89 0.45 6.26
N ASP A 232 -39.47 0.48 7.45
CA ASP A 232 -38.88 1.14 8.63
C ASP A 232 -37.51 0.52 8.96
N LYS A 233 -37.42 -0.82 8.97
CA LYS A 233 -36.15 -1.53 9.17
C LYS A 233 -35.12 -1.17 8.08
N GLY A 234 -35.54 -1.03 6.82
CA GLY A 234 -34.66 -0.58 5.73
C GLY A 234 -34.07 0.81 5.99
N HIS A 235 -34.88 1.77 6.43
CA HIS A 235 -34.41 3.12 6.76
C HIS A 235 -33.51 3.14 8.00
N GLU A 236 -33.80 2.32 9.02
CA GLU A 236 -32.91 2.16 10.19
C GLU A 236 -31.52 1.67 9.79
N LEU A 237 -31.44 0.63 8.96
CA LEU A 237 -30.17 0.10 8.44
C LEU A 237 -29.41 1.16 7.62
N ILE A 238 -30.11 1.97 6.82
CA ILE A 238 -29.48 3.09 6.08
C ILE A 238 -28.82 4.09 7.05
N LEU A 239 -29.51 4.47 8.13
CA LEU A 239 -28.99 5.40 9.12
C LEU A 239 -27.77 4.84 9.85
N GLU A 240 -27.81 3.57 10.24
CA GLU A 240 -26.68 2.88 10.88
C GLU A 240 -25.46 2.83 9.96
N ILE A 241 -25.64 2.49 8.67
CA ILE A 241 -24.53 2.48 7.71
C ILE A 241 -23.94 3.89 7.55
N ARG A 242 -24.76 4.94 7.44
CA ARG A 242 -24.29 6.34 7.36
C ARG A 242 -23.47 6.71 8.60
N GLU A 243 -23.92 6.32 9.78
CA GLU A 243 -23.20 6.58 11.04
C GLU A 243 -21.83 5.88 11.06
N LEU A 244 -21.78 4.58 10.75
CA LEU A 244 -20.54 3.80 10.71
C LEU A 244 -19.56 4.34 9.66
N VAL A 245 -20.05 4.71 8.48
CA VAL A 245 -19.24 5.32 7.41
C VAL A 245 -18.69 6.69 7.83
N SER A 246 -19.47 7.51 8.55
CA SER A 246 -19.00 8.81 9.07
C SER A 246 -17.84 8.66 10.06
N LYS A 247 -17.88 7.60 10.88
CA LYS A 247 -16.85 7.20 11.86
C LYS A 247 -15.69 6.41 11.24
N ASN A 248 -15.67 6.24 9.91
CA ASN A 248 -14.67 5.46 9.18
C ASN A 248 -14.63 3.96 9.60
N GLN A 249 -15.72 3.44 10.16
CA GLN A 249 -15.92 2.03 10.52
C GLN A 249 -16.41 1.22 9.31
N ILE A 250 -15.61 1.20 8.24
CA ILE A 250 -16.03 0.68 6.93
C ILE A 250 -16.34 -0.83 6.94
N ASN A 251 -15.66 -1.61 7.79
CA ASN A 251 -15.93 -3.05 7.89
C ASN A 251 -17.26 -3.33 8.56
N ASP A 252 -17.58 -2.60 9.62
CA ASP A 252 -18.87 -2.71 10.31
C ASP A 252 -20.00 -2.28 9.37
N ALA A 253 -19.81 -1.16 8.65
CA ALA A 253 -20.75 -0.68 7.65
C ALA A 253 -21.06 -1.72 6.54
N LYS A 254 -20.07 -2.53 6.13
CA LYS A 254 -20.29 -3.61 5.15
C LYS A 254 -21.15 -4.74 5.70
N VAL A 255 -21.03 -5.08 6.97
CA VAL A 255 -21.84 -6.12 7.62
C VAL A 255 -23.30 -5.68 7.61
N ILE A 256 -23.57 -4.45 8.04
CA ILE A 256 -24.93 -3.89 8.05
C ILE A 256 -25.46 -3.73 6.62
N PHE A 257 -24.62 -3.34 5.66
CA PHE A 257 -25.01 -3.27 4.25
C PHE A 257 -25.41 -4.63 3.66
N ALA A 258 -24.76 -5.73 4.07
CA ALA A 258 -25.17 -7.07 3.65
C ALA A 258 -26.56 -7.45 4.19
N GLU A 259 -26.90 -7.02 5.41
CA GLU A 259 -28.25 -7.18 5.96
C GLU A 259 -29.28 -6.36 5.17
N LEU A 260 -28.96 -5.10 4.84
CA LEU A 260 -29.80 -4.24 4.01
C LEU A 260 -30.02 -4.86 2.62
N GLN A 261 -28.99 -5.43 1.99
CA GLN A 261 -29.13 -6.15 0.73
C GLN A 261 -30.10 -7.32 0.83
N GLY A 262 -29.95 -8.16 1.87
CA GLY A 262 -30.86 -9.29 2.09
C GLY A 262 -32.31 -8.84 2.31
N LEU A 263 -32.53 -7.77 3.07
CA LEU A 263 -33.86 -7.18 3.25
C LEU A 263 -34.44 -6.70 1.92
N MET A 264 -33.67 -5.92 1.15
CA MET A 264 -34.08 -5.37 -0.12
C MET A 264 -34.41 -6.46 -1.16
N GLU A 265 -33.65 -7.56 -1.18
CA GLU A 265 -33.96 -8.72 -2.01
C GLU A 265 -35.26 -9.41 -1.59
N ASN A 266 -35.50 -9.59 -0.29
CA ASN A 266 -36.71 -10.22 0.23
C ASN A 266 -37.98 -9.44 -0.13
N ILE A 267 -37.90 -8.10 -0.22
CA ILE A 267 -39.03 -7.25 -0.62
C ILE A 267 -39.11 -7.02 -2.14
N GLY A 268 -38.24 -7.64 -2.94
CA GLY A 268 -38.29 -7.60 -4.41
C GLY A 268 -37.55 -6.43 -5.08
N TYR A 269 -36.68 -5.71 -4.36
CA TYR A 269 -35.94 -4.53 -4.85
C TYR A 269 -34.43 -4.72 -4.74
N SER A 270 -33.84 -5.65 -5.50
CA SER A 270 -32.40 -5.92 -5.44
C SER A 270 -31.55 -4.66 -5.68
N ILE A 271 -30.58 -4.44 -4.78
CA ILE A 271 -29.60 -3.36 -4.89
C ILE A 271 -28.57 -3.74 -5.96
N ARG A 272 -28.41 -2.88 -6.98
CA ARG A 272 -27.36 -3.05 -7.99
C ARG A 272 -26.19 -2.12 -7.68
N ILE A 273 -25.01 -2.70 -7.49
CA ILE A 273 -23.77 -1.95 -7.35
C ILE A 273 -23.16 -1.79 -8.76
N THR A 274 -23.05 -0.55 -9.25
CA THR A 274 -22.42 -0.20 -10.53
C THR A 274 -21.20 0.67 -10.34
#